data_AF-K2GFJ4-F1
#
_entry.id   AF-K2GFJ4-F1
#
_cell.length_a   1.000
_cell.length_b   1.000
_cell.length_c   1.000
_cell.angle_alpha   90.00
_cell.angle_beta   90.00
_cell.angle_gamma   90.00
#
_symmetry.space_group_name_H-M   'P 1'
#
loop_
_entity.id
_entity.type
_entity.pdbx_description
1 polymer ?
#
loop_
_entity_poly.entity_id
_entity_poly.type
_entity_poly.pdbx_seq_one_letter_code
_entity_poly.pdbx_strand_id
1 'polypeptide(L)'
;LLVVLLIRKIRLDIALIFGMVVGGGVLTKTNAFFSLYLLPASLILLDWKEKGLRNRLTKWLFLVIIAVVIVYGFYFILRLSPFFHIISEKNAIFVYPFKEWLKHPLEFFIGNWKALWDWTIRYLTWPFFALAIASFFLSKSFLREKIVLFLWFIIPIVALGLFGKTLFPRFIFFMILSLLPLIAFSLVNIYTKFKMLYVFLIFLFLVFVLAFKTDYLILKDFANAQIPISDRNQYLTDWPAGGGVNGVVEFFKREVGKGKIYVATQGTFGLMPYALEIYLVNNPNIKIDGYWPVGDVIPAKAIEKSKKIPTYFLFYQPCSSCVYPGAAPVQWNLNPVLRIKGAGDNYTSIYRIK
;
A
#
# COMPACT_ATOMS: atom_id res chain seq x y z
N LEU A 1 -3.40 8.22 19.03
CA LEU A 1 -4.00 9.20 19.95
C LEU A 1 -5.22 8.65 20.71
N LEU A 2 -6.30 8.25 20.03
CA LEU A 2 -7.53 7.79 20.69
C LEU A 2 -7.31 6.61 21.64
N VAL A 3 -6.43 5.67 21.31
CA VAL A 3 -6.06 4.56 22.20
C VAL A 3 -5.39 5.02 23.50
N VAL A 4 -4.53 6.03 23.41
CA VAL A 4 -3.89 6.67 24.58
C VAL A 4 -4.93 7.41 25.42
N LEU A 5 -5.84 8.12 24.79
CA LEU A 5 -6.93 8.83 25.48
C LEU A 5 -7.88 7.85 26.17
N LEU A 6 -8.20 6.72 25.52
CA LEU A 6 -9.09 5.70 26.05
C LEU A 6 -8.56 5.15 27.37
N ILE A 7 -7.29 4.73 27.43
CA ILE A 7 -6.70 4.18 28.67
C ILE A 7 -6.51 5.25 29.77
N ARG A 8 -6.25 6.51 29.38
CA ARG A 8 -6.04 7.60 30.35
C ARG A 8 -7.33 8.13 30.96
N LYS A 9 -8.41 8.22 30.17
CA LYS A 9 -9.66 8.88 30.57
C LYS A 9 -10.79 7.90 30.87
N ILE A 10 -10.78 6.69 30.30
CA ILE A 10 -11.81 5.65 30.51
C ILE A 10 -13.22 6.24 30.27
N ARG A 11 -13.44 6.86 29.12
CA ARG A 11 -14.72 7.47 28.76
C ARG A 11 -15.36 6.78 27.55
N LEU A 12 -16.69 6.68 27.59
CA LEU A 12 -17.49 6.04 26.55
C LEU A 12 -17.37 6.76 25.20
N ASP A 13 -17.45 8.08 25.18
CA ASP A 13 -17.33 8.89 23.96
C ASP A 13 -16.04 8.60 23.18
N ILE A 14 -14.91 8.47 23.88
CA ILE A 14 -13.61 8.13 23.27
C ILE A 14 -13.64 6.72 22.68
N ALA A 15 -14.26 5.76 23.35
CA ALA A 15 -14.41 4.39 22.86
C ALA A 15 -15.29 4.32 21.62
N LEU A 16 -16.40 5.07 21.60
CA LEU A 16 -17.29 5.17 20.44
C LEU A 16 -16.58 5.81 19.25
N ILE A 17 -15.90 6.94 19.44
CA ILE A 17 -15.14 7.62 18.37
C ILE A 17 -14.03 6.71 17.85
N PHE A 18 -13.30 6.04 18.75
CA PHE A 18 -12.27 5.08 18.35
C PHE A 18 -12.85 3.93 17.52
N GLY A 19 -13.97 3.34 17.96
CA GLY A 19 -14.66 2.28 17.23
C GLY A 19 -15.11 2.73 15.83
N MET A 20 -15.67 3.94 15.71
CA MET A 20 -16.11 4.49 14.42
C MET A 20 -14.94 4.81 13.48
N VAL A 21 -13.85 5.39 13.99
CA VAL A 21 -12.65 5.71 13.17
C VAL A 21 -12.00 4.43 12.65
N VAL A 22 -11.81 3.43 13.52
CA VAL A 22 -11.24 2.15 13.10
C VAL A 22 -12.21 1.39 12.20
N GLY A 23 -13.52 1.44 12.48
CA GLY A 23 -14.57 0.85 11.65
C GLY A 23 -14.57 1.42 10.23
N GLY A 24 -14.52 2.75 10.10
CA GLY A 24 -14.35 3.43 8.80
C GLY A 24 -13.05 3.04 8.11
N GLY A 25 -11.96 2.88 8.86
CA GLY A 25 -10.71 2.32 8.33
C GLY A 25 -10.89 0.91 7.76
N VAL A 26 -11.57 0.02 8.47
CA VAL A 26 -11.81 -1.38 8.06
C VAL A 26 -12.68 -1.48 6.80
N LEU A 27 -13.62 -0.55 6.60
CA LEU A 27 -14.38 -0.46 5.34
C LEU A 27 -13.50 -0.24 4.11
N THR A 28 -12.34 0.40 4.29
CA THR A 28 -11.41 0.70 3.18
C THR A 28 -10.28 -0.33 3.06
N LYS A 29 -9.68 -0.73 4.18
CA LYS A 29 -8.54 -1.64 4.25
C LYS A 29 -8.54 -2.47 5.53
N THR A 30 -8.31 -3.77 5.37
CA THR A 30 -8.18 -4.75 6.46
C THR A 30 -7.01 -4.45 7.40
N ASN A 31 -5.98 -3.72 6.95
CA ASN A 31 -4.88 -3.27 7.81
C ASN A 31 -5.34 -2.37 8.97
N ALA A 32 -6.52 -1.74 8.89
CA ALA A 32 -7.05 -0.94 10.00
C ALA A 32 -7.26 -1.78 11.28
N PHE A 33 -7.45 -3.10 11.17
CA PHE A 33 -7.54 -4.02 12.31
C PHE A 33 -6.30 -4.01 13.20
N PHE A 34 -5.11 -3.62 12.70
CA PHE A 34 -3.92 -3.45 13.54
C PHE A 34 -4.16 -2.49 14.71
N SER A 35 -5.01 -1.47 14.53
CA SER A 35 -5.36 -0.55 15.62
C SER A 35 -6.09 -1.24 16.79
N LEU A 36 -6.87 -2.29 16.52
CA LEU A 36 -7.48 -3.13 17.55
C LEU A 36 -6.45 -4.06 18.17
N TYR A 37 -5.62 -4.71 17.35
CA TYR A 37 -4.61 -5.66 17.82
C TYR A 37 -3.55 -5.01 18.72
N LEU A 38 -3.31 -3.70 18.54
CA LEU A 38 -2.38 -2.91 19.35
C LEU A 38 -3.01 -2.31 20.63
N LEU A 39 -4.34 -2.45 20.85
CA LEU A 39 -4.98 -1.97 22.07
C LEU A 39 -4.33 -2.48 23.37
N PRO A 40 -3.93 -3.75 23.49
CA PRO A 40 -3.27 -4.24 24.70
C PRO A 40 -1.97 -3.51 25.03
N ALA A 41 -1.26 -2.96 24.04
CA ALA A 41 -0.05 -2.16 24.28
C ALA A 41 -0.35 -0.90 25.11
N SER A 42 -1.59 -0.38 25.06
CA SER A 42 -1.99 0.78 25.86
C SER A 42 -1.97 0.52 27.37
N LEU A 43 -2.05 -0.74 27.81
CA LEU A 43 -1.97 -1.13 29.23
C LEU A 43 -0.63 -0.74 29.86
N ILE A 44 0.43 -0.56 29.08
CA ILE A 44 1.72 -0.05 29.55
C ILE A 44 1.58 1.37 30.15
N LEU A 45 0.56 2.13 29.72
CA LEU A 45 0.30 3.48 30.23
C LEU A 45 -0.46 3.50 31.55
N LEU A 46 -0.97 2.36 32.03
CA LEU A 46 -1.64 2.29 33.32
C LEU A 46 -0.67 2.47 34.47
N ASP A 47 -1.14 3.11 35.54
CA ASP A 47 -0.45 3.07 36.82
C ASP A 47 -0.90 1.85 37.63
N TRP A 48 -0.06 0.81 37.62
CA TRP A 48 -0.32 -0.46 38.30
C TRP A 48 -0.35 -0.33 39.83
N LYS A 49 0.05 0.82 40.39
CA LYS A 49 -0.01 1.10 41.83
C LYS A 49 -1.28 1.85 42.26
N GLU A 50 -2.14 2.21 41.31
CA GLU A 50 -3.35 3.00 41.58
C GLU A 50 -4.38 2.20 42.40
N LYS A 51 -4.96 2.84 43.43
CA LYS A 51 -6.11 2.27 44.16
C LYS A 51 -7.30 2.14 43.22
N GLY A 52 -7.92 0.96 43.17
CA GLY A 52 -9.06 0.69 42.28
C GLY A 52 -8.68 0.26 40.85
N LEU A 53 -7.43 -0.14 40.61
CA LEU A 53 -6.95 -0.66 39.33
C LEU A 53 -7.88 -1.72 38.69
N ARG A 54 -8.42 -2.66 39.50
CA ARG A 54 -9.35 -3.70 39.00
C ARG A 54 -10.62 -3.10 38.40
N ASN A 55 -11.20 -2.08 39.04
CA ASN A 55 -12.37 -1.37 38.52
C ASN A 55 -12.02 -0.58 37.23
N ARG A 56 -10.83 0.02 37.21
CA ARG A 56 -10.33 0.73 36.03
C ARG A 56 -10.13 -0.20 34.84
N LEU A 57 -9.52 -1.37 35.06
CA LEU A 57 -9.28 -2.40 34.04
C LEU A 57 -10.58 -3.01 33.51
N THR A 58 -11.54 -3.30 34.39
CA THR A 58 -12.85 -3.83 33.97
C THR A 58 -13.62 -2.81 33.14
N LYS A 59 -13.62 -1.53 33.53
CA LYS A 59 -14.20 -0.44 32.71
C LYS A 59 -13.47 -0.30 31.37
N TRP A 60 -12.14 -0.32 31.36
CA TRP A 60 -11.37 -0.28 30.12
C TRP A 60 -11.72 -1.43 29.19
N LEU A 61 -11.76 -2.67 29.72
CA LEU A 61 -12.11 -3.86 28.96
C LEU A 61 -13.52 -3.76 28.37
N PHE A 62 -14.49 -3.31 29.16
CA PHE A 62 -15.86 -3.07 28.69
C PHE A 62 -15.91 -2.05 27.55
N LEU A 63 -15.20 -0.92 27.67
CA LEU A 63 -15.11 0.09 26.61
C LEU A 63 -14.40 -0.44 25.35
N VAL A 64 -13.36 -1.27 25.51
CA VAL A 64 -12.70 -1.94 24.39
C VAL A 64 -13.66 -2.88 23.67
N ILE A 65 -14.45 -3.67 24.41
CA ILE A 65 -15.48 -4.55 23.84
C ILE A 65 -16.48 -3.72 23.01
N ILE A 66 -16.95 -2.59 23.53
CA ILE A 66 -17.84 -1.69 22.78
C ILE A 66 -17.19 -1.23 21.47
N ALA A 67 -15.93 -0.76 21.52
CA ALA A 67 -15.23 -0.34 20.32
C ALA A 67 -15.06 -1.48 19.31
N VAL A 68 -14.73 -2.69 19.78
CA VAL A 68 -14.62 -3.89 18.94
C VAL A 68 -15.96 -4.21 18.28
N VAL A 69 -17.07 -4.19 19.02
CA VAL A 69 -18.41 -4.40 18.46
C VAL A 69 -18.72 -3.39 17.36
N ILE A 70 -18.38 -2.11 17.53
CA ILE A 70 -18.58 -1.09 16.50
C ILE A 70 -17.73 -1.40 15.26
N VAL A 71 -16.44 -1.71 15.42
CA VAL A 71 -15.55 -2.02 14.28
C VAL A 71 -16.06 -3.23 13.51
N TYR A 72 -16.45 -4.30 14.21
CA TYR A 72 -17.03 -5.47 13.56
C TYR A 72 -18.39 -5.16 12.93
N GLY A 73 -19.22 -4.29 13.54
CA GLY A 73 -20.45 -3.80 12.95
C GLY A 73 -20.20 -3.16 11.58
N PHE A 74 -19.20 -2.30 11.46
CA PHE A 74 -18.77 -1.74 10.17
C PHE A 74 -18.29 -2.83 9.21
N TYR A 75 -17.45 -3.75 9.67
CA TYR A 75 -16.98 -4.87 8.84
C TYR A 75 -18.13 -5.76 8.33
N PHE A 76 -19.16 -5.97 9.14
CA PHE A 76 -20.33 -6.78 8.78
C PHE A 76 -21.16 -6.13 7.66
N ILE A 77 -21.16 -4.80 7.52
CA ILE A 77 -21.81 -4.11 6.40
C ILE A 77 -21.25 -4.61 5.05
N LEU A 78 -19.95 -4.91 4.99
CA LEU A 78 -19.32 -5.42 3.76
C LEU A 78 -19.89 -6.78 3.32
N ARG A 79 -20.47 -7.56 4.24
CA ARG A 79 -21.08 -8.87 3.92
C ARG A 79 -22.38 -8.76 3.13
N LEU A 80 -22.99 -7.57 3.11
CA LEU A 80 -24.17 -7.32 2.29
C LEU A 80 -23.84 -7.32 0.79
N SER A 81 -22.55 -7.19 0.42
CA SER A 81 -22.09 -7.27 -0.96
C SER A 81 -21.92 -8.73 -1.40
N PRO A 82 -22.42 -9.13 -2.59
CA PRO A 82 -22.13 -10.44 -3.16
C PRO A 82 -20.62 -10.66 -3.42
N PHE A 83 -19.84 -9.58 -3.47
CA PHE A 83 -18.39 -9.61 -3.68
C PHE A 83 -17.57 -9.70 -2.39
N PHE A 84 -18.18 -9.95 -1.23
CA PHE A 84 -17.47 -10.02 0.05
C PHE A 84 -16.29 -11.02 0.05
N HIS A 85 -16.44 -12.15 -0.64
CA HIS A 85 -15.40 -13.18 -0.79
C HIS A 85 -14.08 -12.66 -1.38
N ILE A 86 -14.13 -11.62 -2.22
CA ILE A 86 -12.94 -11.01 -2.83
C ILE A 86 -12.00 -10.42 -1.77
N ILE A 87 -12.51 -10.00 -0.60
CA ILE A 87 -11.67 -9.48 0.48
C ILE A 87 -10.69 -10.55 0.96
N SER A 88 -11.15 -11.77 1.19
CA SER A 88 -10.28 -12.89 1.60
C SER A 88 -9.30 -13.29 0.49
N GLU A 89 -9.75 -13.34 -0.75
CA GLU A 89 -8.89 -13.67 -1.90
C GLU A 89 -7.78 -12.63 -2.07
N LYS A 90 -8.11 -11.33 -1.97
CA LYS A 90 -7.11 -10.25 -2.06
C LYS A 90 -6.16 -10.26 -0.88
N ASN A 91 -6.62 -10.52 0.35
CA ASN A 91 -5.73 -10.63 1.50
C ASN A 91 -4.71 -11.77 1.34
N ALA A 92 -5.13 -12.93 0.81
CA ALA A 92 -4.27 -14.09 0.60
C ALA A 92 -3.16 -13.86 -0.45
N ILE A 93 -3.29 -12.84 -1.31
CA ILE A 93 -2.23 -12.41 -2.23
C ILE A 93 -1.11 -11.69 -1.45
N PHE A 94 -1.46 -10.88 -0.45
CA PHE A 94 -0.48 -10.05 0.26
C PHE A 94 0.09 -10.73 1.51
N VAL A 95 -0.68 -11.60 2.16
CA VAL A 95 -0.36 -12.19 3.47
C VAL A 95 -0.66 -13.68 3.46
N TYR A 96 0.27 -14.48 3.98
CA TYR A 96 0.06 -15.92 4.16
C TYR A 96 -1.07 -16.18 5.17
N PRO A 97 -2.07 -17.00 4.82
CA PRO A 97 -3.02 -17.53 5.78
C PRO A 97 -2.27 -18.23 6.92
N PHE A 98 -2.75 -18.09 8.16
CA PHE A 98 -2.06 -18.64 9.34
C PHE A 98 -1.71 -20.14 9.21
N LYS A 99 -2.63 -20.94 8.64
CA LYS A 99 -2.40 -22.38 8.40
C LYS A 99 -1.27 -22.67 7.40
N GLU A 100 -1.07 -21.79 6.43
CA GLU A 100 -0.01 -21.90 5.43
C GLU A 100 1.33 -21.46 6.03
N TRP A 101 1.34 -20.34 6.75
CA TRP A 101 2.51 -19.80 7.45
C TRP A 101 3.12 -20.81 8.45
N LEU A 102 2.31 -21.60 9.14
CA LEU A 102 2.79 -22.64 10.07
C LEU A 102 3.74 -23.66 9.42
N LYS A 103 3.69 -23.81 8.09
CA LYS A 103 4.60 -24.70 7.35
C LYS A 103 5.98 -24.09 7.13
N HIS A 104 6.12 -22.77 7.23
CA HIS A 104 7.34 -22.02 6.91
C HIS A 104 7.51 -20.73 7.76
N PRO A 105 7.42 -20.79 9.10
CA PRO A 105 7.16 -19.61 9.93
C PRO A 105 8.22 -18.50 9.86
N LEU A 106 9.46 -18.83 9.50
CA LEU A 106 10.59 -17.89 9.43
C LEU A 106 11.21 -17.79 8.03
N GLU A 107 10.76 -18.58 7.06
CA GLU A 107 11.40 -18.70 5.74
C GLU A 107 11.50 -17.34 5.03
N PHE A 108 10.43 -16.56 5.07
CA PHE A 108 10.36 -15.25 4.42
C PHE A 108 10.76 -14.08 5.32
N PHE A 109 10.96 -14.31 6.63
CA PHE A 109 11.14 -13.24 7.62
C PHE A 109 12.34 -12.34 7.31
N ILE A 110 13.50 -12.93 7.02
CA ILE A 110 14.74 -12.17 6.76
C ILE A 110 14.61 -11.33 5.49
N GLY A 111 14.03 -11.88 4.42
CA GLY A 111 13.80 -11.18 3.16
C GLY A 111 12.85 -10.00 3.34
N ASN A 112 11.69 -10.25 3.97
CA ASN A 112 10.71 -9.23 4.28
C ASN A 112 11.28 -8.16 5.22
N TRP A 113 12.03 -8.54 6.25
CA TRP A 113 12.66 -7.61 7.19
C TRP A 113 13.63 -6.67 6.49
N LYS A 114 14.50 -7.18 5.61
CA LYS A 114 15.42 -6.36 4.82
C LYS A 114 14.66 -5.34 3.98
N ALA A 115 13.56 -5.74 3.33
CA ALA A 115 12.74 -4.85 2.54
C ALA A 115 12.04 -3.78 3.40
N LEU A 116 11.38 -4.18 4.48
CA LEU A 116 10.70 -3.26 5.41
C LEU A 116 11.68 -2.25 6.04
N TRP A 117 12.90 -2.69 6.33
CA TRP A 117 13.95 -1.82 6.85
C TRP A 117 14.48 -0.84 5.80
N ASP A 118 14.75 -1.30 4.57
CA ASP A 118 15.11 -0.43 3.45
C ASP A 118 14.05 0.66 3.23
N TRP A 119 12.76 0.28 3.25
CA TRP A 119 11.67 1.23 3.07
C TRP A 119 11.57 2.23 4.21
N THR A 120 11.75 1.77 5.45
CA THR A 120 11.78 2.65 6.62
C THR A 120 12.89 3.67 6.48
N ILE A 121 14.11 3.25 6.13
CA ILE A 121 15.24 4.17 6.01
C ILE A 121 15.13 5.08 4.79
N ARG A 122 14.59 4.63 3.66
CA ARG A 122 14.43 5.50 2.48
C ARG A 122 13.39 6.59 2.69
N TYR A 123 12.25 6.26 3.29
CA TYR A 123 11.19 7.25 3.53
C TYR A 123 11.39 8.08 4.78
N LEU A 124 11.79 7.46 5.89
CA LEU A 124 12.03 8.20 7.13
C LEU A 124 13.40 8.87 7.12
N THR A 125 14.38 8.37 6.38
CA THR A 125 15.81 8.71 6.51
C THR A 125 16.43 8.18 7.81
N TRP A 126 17.71 7.80 7.74
CA TRP A 126 18.43 7.31 8.92
C TRP A 126 18.56 8.37 10.03
N PRO A 127 18.71 9.70 9.78
CA PRO A 127 18.78 10.70 10.84
C PRO A 127 17.49 10.80 11.67
N PHE A 128 16.32 10.78 11.02
CA PHE A 128 15.06 10.76 11.74
C PHE A 128 14.88 9.46 12.52
N PHE A 129 15.23 8.31 11.95
CA PHE A 129 15.18 7.05 12.70
C PHE A 129 16.12 7.11 13.94
N ALA A 130 17.33 7.63 13.79
CA ALA A 130 18.26 7.83 14.90
C ALA A 130 17.69 8.77 15.96
N LEU A 131 16.99 9.83 15.58
CA LEU A 131 16.29 10.71 16.52
C LEU A 131 15.15 10.01 17.25
N ALA A 132 14.39 9.14 16.58
CA ALA A 132 13.37 8.34 17.24
C ALA A 132 13.97 7.45 18.34
N ILE A 133 15.11 6.79 18.06
CA ILE A 133 15.84 5.98 19.05
C ILE A 133 16.47 6.84 20.16
N ALA A 134 17.06 7.98 19.81
CA ALA A 134 17.66 8.91 20.77
C ALA A 134 16.68 9.38 21.85
N SER A 135 15.37 9.38 21.56
CA SER A 135 14.33 9.79 22.51
C SER A 135 14.36 9.01 23.83
N PHE A 136 14.80 7.75 23.81
CA PHE A 136 14.93 6.88 24.99
C PHE A 136 16.14 7.22 25.88
N PHE A 137 17.16 7.86 25.30
CA PHE A 137 18.44 8.14 25.97
C PHE A 137 18.57 9.61 26.37
N LEU A 138 18.01 10.53 25.59
CA LEU A 138 18.08 11.98 25.85
C LEU A 138 17.35 12.41 27.12
N SER A 139 16.26 11.72 27.49
CA SER A 139 15.49 11.99 28.70
C SER A 139 14.75 10.75 29.16
N LYS A 140 14.71 10.52 30.48
CA LYS A 140 13.95 9.42 31.11
C LYS A 140 12.46 9.72 31.25
N SER A 141 12.03 10.96 31.00
CA SER A 141 10.62 11.34 31.02
C SER A 141 9.81 10.57 29.96
N PHE A 142 8.53 10.33 30.25
CA PHE A 142 7.56 9.70 29.36
C PHE A 142 7.99 8.32 28.79
N LEU A 143 8.73 7.53 29.57
CA LEU A 143 9.26 6.23 29.11
C LEU A 143 8.15 5.29 28.62
N ARG A 144 7.01 5.24 29.33
CA ARG A 144 5.88 4.37 28.98
C ARG A 144 5.27 4.77 27.62
N GLU A 145 5.12 6.06 27.38
CA GLU A 145 4.62 6.62 26.12
C GLU A 145 5.58 6.33 24.97
N LYS A 146 6.89 6.48 25.20
CA LYS A 146 7.91 6.16 24.20
C LYS A 146 7.86 4.69 23.80
N ILE A 147 7.75 3.80 24.78
CA ILE A 147 7.60 2.36 24.55
C ILE A 147 6.34 2.09 23.73
N VAL A 148 5.18 2.65 24.10
CA VAL A 148 3.92 2.42 23.35
C VAL A 148 4.01 2.91 21.90
N LEU A 149 4.59 4.09 21.66
CA LEU A 149 4.77 4.63 20.31
C LEU A 149 5.73 3.77 19.47
N PHE A 150 6.81 3.28 20.08
CA PHE A 150 7.75 2.39 19.41
C PHE A 150 7.15 0.99 19.16
N LEU A 151 6.35 0.46 20.08
CA LEU A 151 5.59 -0.78 19.88
C LEU A 151 4.60 -0.67 18.72
N TRP A 152 3.98 0.51 18.57
CA TRP A 152 3.08 0.80 17.46
C TRP A 152 3.78 0.76 16.09
N PHE A 153 5.08 1.03 16.06
CA PHE A 153 5.92 0.92 14.88
C PHE A 153 6.41 -0.52 14.68
N ILE A 154 7.01 -1.13 15.70
CA ILE A 154 7.75 -2.39 15.53
C ILE A 154 6.84 -3.62 15.44
N ILE A 155 5.72 -3.67 16.18
CA ILE A 155 4.83 -4.86 16.19
C ILE A 155 4.24 -5.11 14.79
N PRO A 156 3.64 -4.11 14.10
CA PRO A 156 3.13 -4.33 12.75
C PRO A 156 4.25 -4.64 11.73
N ILE A 157 5.45 -4.06 11.88
CA ILE A 157 6.60 -4.41 11.03
C ILE A 157 6.98 -5.87 11.19
N VAL A 158 7.09 -6.36 12.43
CA VAL A 158 7.41 -7.77 12.69
C VAL A 158 6.31 -8.69 12.15
N ALA A 159 5.04 -8.31 12.31
CA ALA A 159 3.92 -9.06 11.74
C ALA A 159 3.98 -9.13 10.21
N LEU A 160 4.26 -8.00 9.52
CA LEU A 160 4.47 -8.03 8.06
C LEU A 160 5.72 -8.83 7.67
N GLY A 161 6.77 -8.78 8.47
CA GLY A 161 7.97 -9.60 8.28
C GLY A 161 7.63 -11.09 8.25
N LEU A 162 6.84 -11.55 9.22
CA LEU A 162 6.50 -12.97 9.40
C LEU A 162 5.47 -13.45 8.38
N PHE A 163 4.40 -12.69 8.16
CA PHE A 163 3.24 -13.14 7.39
C PHE A 163 3.21 -12.60 5.95
N GLY A 164 4.08 -11.66 5.58
CA GLY A 164 4.08 -11.03 4.27
C GLY A 164 4.41 -12.00 3.13
N LYS A 165 3.53 -12.04 2.11
CA LYS A 165 3.73 -12.76 0.85
C LYS A 165 4.13 -11.82 -0.28
N THR A 166 3.42 -10.70 -0.41
CA THR A 166 3.75 -9.64 -1.36
C THR A 166 3.55 -8.31 -0.67
N LEU A 167 4.66 -7.64 -0.36
CA LEU A 167 4.68 -6.42 0.43
C LEU A 167 4.99 -5.21 -0.45
N PHE A 168 4.43 -4.06 -0.08
CA PHE A 168 4.71 -2.79 -0.74
C PHE A 168 5.10 -1.71 0.28
N PRO A 169 5.94 -0.75 -0.09
CA PRO A 169 6.38 0.31 0.81
C PRO A 169 5.24 1.09 1.47
N ARG A 170 4.13 1.34 0.77
CA ARG A 170 2.93 1.99 1.37
C ARG A 170 2.40 1.30 2.64
N PHE A 171 2.73 0.04 2.90
CA PHE A 171 2.26 -0.68 4.08
C PHE A 171 2.88 -0.18 5.40
N ILE A 172 4.08 0.42 5.38
CA ILE A 172 4.73 0.93 6.60
C ILE A 172 4.24 2.33 7.00
N PHE A 173 3.42 2.98 6.17
CA PHE A 173 3.04 4.39 6.33
C PHE A 173 2.49 4.68 7.72
N PHE A 174 1.43 3.99 8.15
CA PHE A 174 0.81 4.24 9.46
C PHE A 174 1.72 3.86 10.65
N MET A 175 2.70 2.97 10.43
CA MET A 175 3.65 2.52 11.45
C MET A 175 4.70 3.61 11.69
N ILE A 176 5.18 4.27 10.64
CA ILE A 176 6.14 5.36 10.73
C ILE A 176 5.55 6.57 11.46
N LEU A 177 4.25 6.84 11.28
CA LEU A 177 3.60 8.00 11.92
C LEU A 177 3.74 8.00 13.45
N SER A 178 3.85 6.83 14.09
CA SER A 178 4.05 6.76 15.54
C SER A 178 5.46 7.16 16.00
N LEU A 179 6.44 7.22 15.09
CA LEU A 179 7.79 7.68 15.38
C LEU A 179 7.92 9.20 15.37
N LEU A 180 7.04 9.93 14.67
CA LEU A 180 7.11 11.39 14.56
C LEU A 180 7.13 12.12 15.91
N PRO A 181 6.29 11.74 16.91
CA PRO A 181 6.37 12.35 18.23
C PRO A 181 7.69 12.07 18.96
N LEU A 182 8.32 10.91 18.72
CA LEU A 182 9.64 10.58 19.30
C LEU A 182 10.75 11.45 18.69
N ILE A 183 10.69 11.65 17.37
CA ILE A 183 11.62 12.52 16.65
C ILE A 183 11.49 13.96 17.16
N ALA A 184 10.25 14.48 17.22
CA ALA A 184 9.99 15.83 17.73
C ALA A 184 10.46 15.98 19.19
N PHE A 185 10.21 14.98 20.05
CA PHE A 185 10.68 14.98 21.42
C PHE A 185 12.21 15.08 21.50
N SER A 186 12.95 14.31 20.69
CA SER A 186 14.40 14.39 20.63
C SER A 186 14.91 15.75 20.18
N LEU A 187 14.31 16.34 19.14
CA LEU A 187 14.67 17.68 18.65
C LEU A 187 14.50 18.74 19.75
N VAL A 188 13.39 18.72 20.48
CA VAL A 188 13.13 19.66 21.57
C VAL A 188 14.16 19.49 22.69
N ASN A 189 14.45 18.25 23.11
CA ASN A 189 15.41 18.00 24.19
C ASN A 189 16.82 18.44 23.80
N ILE A 190 17.25 18.20 22.56
CA ILE A 190 18.54 18.67 22.04
C ILE A 190 18.60 20.20 22.09
N TYR A 191 17.59 20.89 21.58
CA TYR A 191 17.54 22.35 21.61
C TYR A 191 17.61 22.91 23.04
N THR A 192 16.80 22.37 23.96
CA THR A 192 16.79 22.84 25.36
C THR A 192 18.11 22.61 26.10
N LYS A 193 18.89 21.60 25.70
CA LYS A 193 20.19 21.28 26.30
C LYS A 193 21.30 22.20 25.82
N PHE A 194 21.38 22.45 24.51
CA PHE A 194 22.46 23.27 23.95
C PHE A 194 22.17 24.77 23.93
N LYS A 195 20.89 25.17 23.76
CA LYS A 195 20.42 26.57 23.71
C LYS A 195 21.12 27.49 22.68
N MET A 196 21.94 26.95 21.80
CA MET A 196 22.65 27.69 20.74
C MET A 196 21.87 27.61 19.43
N LEU A 197 21.10 28.66 19.11
CA LEU A 197 20.20 28.66 17.95
C LEU A 197 20.92 28.31 16.64
N TYR A 198 22.07 28.94 16.36
CA TYR A 198 22.82 28.69 15.12
C TYR A 198 23.29 27.24 14.98
N VAL A 199 23.81 26.65 16.05
CA VAL A 199 24.23 25.24 16.07
C VAL A 199 23.02 24.32 15.86
N PHE A 200 21.89 24.64 16.47
CA PHE A 200 20.66 23.88 16.30
C PHE A 200 20.11 23.97 14.87
N LEU A 201 20.20 25.14 14.22
CA LEU A 201 19.81 25.31 12.81
C LEU A 201 20.70 24.51 11.86
N ILE A 202 22.02 24.50 12.09
CA ILE A 202 22.96 23.65 11.32
C ILE A 202 22.61 22.18 11.51
N PHE A 203 22.35 21.76 12.75
CA PHE A 203 21.92 20.41 13.06
C PHE A 203 20.60 20.05 12.36
N LEU A 204 19.58 20.91 12.41
CA LEU A 204 18.32 20.71 11.69
C LEU A 204 18.56 20.59 10.19
N PHE A 205 19.39 21.45 9.60
CA PHE A 205 19.74 21.34 8.18
C PHE A 205 20.33 19.96 7.87
N LEU A 206 21.31 19.48 8.65
CA LEU A 206 21.93 18.17 8.46
C LEU A 206 20.94 16.99 8.62
N VAL A 207 19.98 17.10 9.54
CA VAL A 207 18.96 16.07 9.73
C VAL A 207 17.98 16.04 8.55
N PHE A 208 17.55 17.22 8.06
CA PHE A 208 16.52 17.33 7.03
C PHE A 208 17.05 17.29 5.59
N VAL A 209 18.35 17.50 5.35
CA VAL A 209 18.92 17.59 3.99
C VAL A 209 18.62 16.35 3.13
N LEU A 210 18.61 15.15 3.73
CA LEU A 210 18.30 13.90 3.02
C LEU A 210 16.82 13.83 2.62
N ALA A 211 15.93 14.27 3.51
CA ALA A 211 14.50 14.33 3.22
C ALA A 211 14.22 15.36 2.11
N PHE A 212 14.77 16.58 2.24
CA PHE A 212 14.62 17.62 1.22
C PHE A 212 15.20 17.22 -0.14
N LYS A 213 16.35 16.53 -0.16
CA LYS A 213 16.91 15.98 -1.40
C LYS A 213 15.93 15.01 -2.05
N THR A 214 15.33 14.12 -1.27
CA THR A 214 14.38 13.13 -1.78
C THR A 214 13.13 13.80 -2.32
N ASP A 215 12.56 14.75 -1.58
CA ASP A 215 11.37 15.51 -2.01
C ASP A 215 11.65 16.33 -3.28
N TYR A 216 12.81 17.00 -3.35
CA TYR A 216 13.23 17.72 -4.54
C TYR A 216 13.31 16.81 -5.77
N LEU A 217 13.91 15.62 -5.61
CA LEU A 217 14.02 14.65 -6.70
C LEU A 217 12.65 14.09 -7.08
N ILE A 218 11.73 13.81 -6.14
CA ILE A 218 10.37 13.39 -6.47
C ILE A 218 9.68 14.41 -7.38
N LEU A 219 9.88 15.71 -7.14
CA LEU A 219 9.25 16.79 -7.89
C LEU A 219 9.93 17.10 -9.23
N LYS A 220 11.25 16.93 -9.34
CA LYS A 220 12.04 17.35 -10.51
C LYS A 220 12.59 16.21 -11.35
N ASP A 221 12.91 15.09 -10.73
CA ASP A 221 13.56 13.94 -11.36
C ASP A 221 13.22 12.65 -10.60
N PHE A 222 11.97 12.19 -10.78
CA PHE A 222 11.44 11.04 -10.09
C PHE A 222 12.26 9.76 -10.34
N ALA A 223 12.91 9.66 -11.50
CA ALA A 223 13.75 8.52 -11.86
C ALA A 223 14.95 8.35 -10.92
N ASN A 224 15.54 9.47 -10.50
CA ASN A 224 16.68 9.51 -9.60
C ASN A 224 16.32 9.73 -8.12
N ALA A 225 15.03 9.85 -7.80
CA ALA A 225 14.57 9.98 -6.43
C ALA A 225 14.98 8.77 -5.56
N GLN A 226 15.42 9.03 -4.33
CA GLN A 226 15.91 8.02 -3.38
C GLN A 226 14.76 7.24 -2.70
N ILE A 227 13.76 6.84 -3.48
CA ILE A 227 12.61 6.05 -3.01
C ILE A 227 12.93 4.54 -3.09
N PRO A 228 12.14 3.68 -2.42
CA PRO A 228 12.24 2.24 -2.59
C PRO A 228 12.13 1.79 -4.05
N ILE A 229 12.92 0.79 -4.41
CA ILE A 229 12.96 0.25 -5.78
C ILE A 229 11.59 -0.26 -6.21
N SER A 230 10.84 -0.90 -5.31
CA SER A 230 9.48 -1.37 -5.58
C SER A 230 8.55 -0.24 -5.98
N ASP A 231 8.60 0.92 -5.33
CA ASP A 231 7.77 2.07 -5.71
C ASP A 231 8.25 2.70 -7.03
N ARG A 232 9.56 2.84 -7.24
CA ARG A 232 10.09 3.30 -8.54
C ARG A 232 9.63 2.39 -9.69
N ASN A 233 9.63 1.07 -9.46
CA ASN A 233 9.09 0.10 -10.40
C ASN A 233 7.59 0.32 -10.66
N GLN A 234 6.78 0.50 -9.61
CA GLN A 234 5.34 0.71 -9.76
C GLN A 234 4.96 2.02 -10.46
N TYR A 235 5.75 3.08 -10.28
CA TYR A 235 5.40 4.41 -10.77
C TYR A 235 6.11 4.81 -12.06
N LEU A 236 7.22 4.16 -12.42
CA LEU A 236 8.03 4.58 -13.56
C LEU A 236 8.40 3.44 -14.51
N THR A 237 9.10 2.41 -14.01
CA THR A 237 9.85 1.50 -14.88
C THR A 237 9.12 0.20 -15.20
N ASP A 238 8.26 -0.29 -14.32
CA ASP A 238 7.64 -1.61 -14.45
C ASP A 238 6.26 -1.57 -15.15
N TRP A 239 5.72 -2.72 -15.55
CA TRP A 239 4.42 -2.85 -16.22
C TRP A 239 3.24 -2.13 -15.55
N PRO A 240 3.17 -1.95 -14.20
CA PRO A 240 2.08 -1.20 -13.58
C PRO A 240 2.16 0.31 -13.82
N ALA A 241 3.31 0.84 -14.25
CA ALA A 241 3.55 2.28 -14.40
C ALA A 241 2.75 2.94 -15.53
N GLY A 242 2.09 2.16 -16.38
CA GLY A 242 1.25 2.70 -17.46
C GLY A 242 2.04 3.24 -18.65
N GLY A 243 3.31 2.82 -18.81
CA GLY A 243 4.13 3.19 -19.96
C GLY A 243 3.43 2.89 -21.29
N GLY A 244 3.27 3.91 -22.13
CA GLY A 244 2.66 3.78 -23.47
C GLY A 244 1.14 3.87 -23.53
N VAL A 245 0.44 4.05 -22.40
CA VAL A 245 -1.04 4.19 -22.38
C VAL A 245 -1.51 5.34 -23.28
N ASN A 246 -0.85 6.51 -23.22
CA ASN A 246 -1.22 7.66 -24.07
C ASN A 246 -1.18 7.32 -25.56
N GLY A 247 -0.09 6.67 -26.02
CA GLY A 247 0.06 6.30 -27.43
C GLY A 247 -0.94 5.21 -27.87
N VAL A 248 -1.29 4.29 -26.97
CA VAL A 248 -2.38 3.32 -27.22
C VAL A 248 -3.73 4.02 -27.33
N VAL A 249 -4.03 4.95 -26.42
CA VAL A 249 -5.29 5.70 -26.43
C VAL A 249 -5.41 6.50 -27.73
N GLU A 250 -4.34 7.19 -28.15
CA GLU A 250 -4.29 7.92 -29.42
C GLU A 250 -4.45 7.00 -30.64
N PHE A 251 -3.82 5.82 -30.60
CA PHE A 251 -4.03 4.80 -31.64
C PHE A 251 -5.50 4.42 -31.75
N PHE A 252 -6.16 4.05 -30.64
CA PHE A 252 -7.57 3.68 -30.68
C PHE A 252 -8.48 4.85 -31.02
N LYS A 253 -8.21 6.09 -30.57
CA LYS A 253 -8.96 7.27 -31.01
C LYS A 253 -8.99 7.40 -32.54
N ARG A 254 -7.84 7.17 -33.20
CA ARG A 254 -7.75 7.21 -34.67
C ARG A 254 -8.49 6.05 -35.33
N GLU A 255 -8.37 4.84 -34.80
CA GLU A 255 -9.06 3.66 -35.34
C GLU A 255 -10.58 3.75 -35.22
N VAL A 256 -11.07 4.27 -34.09
CA VAL A 256 -12.50 4.49 -33.87
C VAL A 256 -13.08 5.56 -34.81
N GLY A 257 -12.26 6.53 -35.24
CA GLY A 257 -12.64 7.50 -36.26
C GLY A 257 -12.90 6.88 -37.65
N LYS A 258 -12.39 5.68 -37.91
CA LYS A 258 -12.59 4.95 -39.17
C LYS A 258 -13.81 4.04 -39.15
N GLY A 259 -14.34 3.72 -37.97
CA GLY A 259 -15.49 2.83 -37.82
C GLY A 259 -15.54 2.10 -36.48
N LYS A 260 -16.46 1.14 -36.38
CA LYS A 260 -16.63 0.33 -35.16
C LYS A 260 -15.46 -0.62 -34.97
N ILE A 261 -14.89 -0.66 -33.76
CA ILE A 261 -13.81 -1.58 -33.40
C ILE A 261 -14.12 -2.32 -32.09
N TYR A 262 -13.46 -3.45 -31.90
CA TYR A 262 -13.45 -4.20 -30.66
C TYR A 262 -12.04 -4.27 -30.09
N VAL A 263 -11.90 -4.01 -28.79
CA VAL A 263 -10.61 -4.03 -28.09
C VAL A 263 -10.68 -5.00 -26.92
N ALA A 264 -9.91 -6.07 -27.03
CA ALA A 264 -9.60 -6.94 -25.91
C ALA A 264 -8.33 -6.43 -25.20
N THR A 265 -8.31 -6.43 -23.88
CA THR A 265 -7.10 -6.12 -23.11
C THR A 265 -6.70 -7.30 -22.23
N GLN A 266 -5.40 -7.52 -22.09
CA GLN A 266 -4.87 -8.32 -20.99
C GLN A 266 -5.26 -7.65 -19.66
N GLY A 267 -5.67 -8.41 -18.65
CA GLY A 267 -6.05 -7.90 -17.33
C GLY A 267 -7.53 -7.52 -17.21
N THR A 268 -8.05 -7.68 -15.99
CA THR A 268 -9.43 -7.30 -15.58
C THR A 268 -9.43 -6.35 -14.38
N PHE A 269 -8.25 -6.00 -13.87
CA PHE A 269 -8.07 -5.20 -12.65
C PHE A 269 -6.73 -4.47 -12.68
N GLY A 270 -6.67 -3.29 -12.08
CA GLY A 270 -5.46 -2.46 -12.02
C GLY A 270 -5.43 -1.45 -13.16
N LEU A 271 -4.51 -1.64 -14.12
CA LEU A 271 -4.33 -0.69 -15.22
C LEU A 271 -5.37 -0.91 -16.34
N MET A 272 -5.44 -2.11 -16.91
CA MET A 272 -6.38 -2.43 -17.99
C MET A 272 -7.56 -3.25 -17.45
N PRO A 273 -8.78 -3.09 -18.00
CA PRO A 273 -9.15 -2.22 -19.14
C PRO A 273 -9.34 -0.73 -18.78
N TYR A 274 -9.35 -0.40 -17.49
CA TYR A 274 -9.79 0.91 -16.97
C TYR A 274 -9.05 2.11 -17.57
N ALA A 275 -7.75 1.99 -17.84
CA ALA A 275 -6.96 3.04 -18.47
C ALA A 275 -7.50 3.44 -19.86
N LEU A 276 -8.06 2.50 -20.64
CA LEU A 276 -8.71 2.83 -21.91
C LEU A 276 -10.11 3.38 -21.68
N GLU A 277 -10.86 2.80 -20.75
CA GLU A 277 -12.24 3.18 -20.46
C GLU A 277 -12.32 4.66 -20.04
N ILE A 278 -11.38 5.16 -19.24
CA ILE A 278 -11.32 6.59 -18.84
C ILE A 278 -11.41 7.53 -20.05
N TYR A 279 -10.79 7.18 -21.19
CA TYR A 279 -10.75 8.04 -22.36
C TYR A 279 -11.76 7.69 -23.46
N LEU A 280 -12.20 6.42 -23.52
CA LEU A 280 -12.86 5.87 -24.69
C LEU A 280 -14.24 5.27 -24.41
N VAL A 281 -14.63 5.06 -23.14
CA VAL A 281 -15.87 4.34 -22.79
C VAL A 281 -17.14 5.00 -23.34
N ASN A 282 -17.14 6.33 -23.47
CA ASN A 282 -18.29 7.09 -23.98
C ASN A 282 -18.44 7.04 -25.50
N ASN A 283 -17.48 6.47 -26.23
CA ASN A 283 -17.56 6.38 -27.67
C ASN A 283 -18.32 5.10 -28.09
N PRO A 284 -19.48 5.20 -28.76
CA PRO A 284 -20.28 4.03 -29.12
C PRO A 284 -19.63 3.12 -30.18
N ASN A 285 -18.59 3.60 -30.86
CA ASN A 285 -17.87 2.86 -31.89
C ASN A 285 -16.72 2.00 -31.33
N ILE A 286 -16.50 1.97 -30.02
CA ILE A 286 -15.53 1.08 -29.39
C ILE A 286 -16.19 0.25 -28.30
N LYS A 287 -15.91 -1.06 -28.31
CA LYS A 287 -16.22 -1.94 -27.19
C LYS A 287 -14.93 -2.48 -26.61
N ILE A 288 -14.73 -2.26 -25.31
CA ILE A 288 -13.54 -2.69 -24.56
C ILE A 288 -13.97 -3.82 -23.62
N ASP A 289 -13.22 -4.92 -23.61
CA ASP A 289 -13.38 -6.00 -22.63
C ASP A 289 -11.99 -6.45 -22.12
N GLY A 290 -11.87 -6.62 -20.80
CA GLY A 290 -10.67 -7.16 -20.16
C GLY A 290 -10.68 -8.68 -20.01
N TYR A 291 -9.51 -9.31 -20.15
CA TYR A 291 -9.34 -10.76 -20.09
C TYR A 291 -8.22 -11.15 -19.13
N TRP A 292 -8.55 -11.98 -18.15
CA TRP A 292 -7.59 -12.56 -17.22
C TRP A 292 -8.08 -13.92 -16.69
N PRO A 293 -7.23 -14.95 -16.63
CA PRO A 293 -5.86 -15.01 -17.16
C PRO A 293 -5.85 -15.04 -18.70
N VAL A 294 -4.75 -14.59 -19.29
CA VAL A 294 -4.48 -14.84 -20.72
C VAL A 294 -3.81 -16.19 -20.82
N GLY A 295 -4.51 -17.17 -21.40
CA GLY A 295 -3.99 -18.52 -21.63
C GLY A 295 -3.47 -18.72 -23.05
N ASP A 296 -3.36 -19.99 -23.44
CA ASP A 296 -2.78 -20.40 -24.72
C ASP A 296 -3.70 -20.20 -25.93
N VAL A 297 -4.99 -19.97 -25.69
CA VAL A 297 -6.00 -19.78 -26.75
C VAL A 297 -6.60 -18.38 -26.68
N ILE A 298 -6.77 -17.75 -27.85
CA ILE A 298 -7.44 -16.45 -27.98
C ILE A 298 -8.89 -16.58 -27.49
N PRO A 299 -9.40 -15.65 -26.65
CA PRO A 299 -10.78 -15.68 -26.19
C PRO A 299 -11.78 -15.77 -27.35
N ALA A 300 -12.72 -16.72 -27.26
CA ALA A 300 -13.68 -17.02 -28.33
C ALA A 300 -14.47 -15.77 -28.78
N LYS A 301 -14.84 -14.91 -27.83
CA LYS A 301 -15.52 -13.64 -28.12
C LYS A 301 -14.68 -12.71 -28.99
N ALA A 302 -13.37 -12.62 -28.74
CA ALA A 302 -12.47 -11.80 -29.55
C ALA A 302 -12.32 -12.35 -30.97
N ILE A 303 -12.25 -13.68 -31.13
CA ILE A 303 -12.24 -14.34 -32.46
C ILE A 303 -13.57 -14.09 -33.20
N GLU A 304 -14.71 -14.21 -32.52
CA GLU A 304 -16.01 -14.00 -33.16
C GLU A 304 -16.18 -12.55 -33.64
N LYS A 305 -15.65 -11.60 -32.86
CA LYS A 305 -15.65 -10.18 -33.23
C LYS A 305 -14.72 -9.87 -34.39
N SER A 306 -13.55 -10.52 -34.49
CA SER A 306 -12.59 -10.28 -35.58
C SER A 306 -13.17 -10.58 -36.96
N LYS A 307 -14.09 -11.55 -37.05
CA LYS A 307 -14.82 -11.89 -38.28
C LYS A 307 -15.77 -10.79 -38.77
N LYS A 308 -16.18 -9.86 -37.90
CA LYS A 308 -17.24 -8.87 -38.19
C LYS A 308 -16.70 -7.44 -38.23
N ILE A 309 -15.78 -7.10 -37.33
CA ILE A 309 -15.24 -5.74 -37.17
C ILE A 309 -13.74 -5.80 -36.81
N PRO A 310 -12.96 -4.75 -37.12
CA PRO A 310 -11.58 -4.64 -36.68
C PRO A 310 -11.45 -4.91 -35.18
N THR A 311 -10.65 -5.92 -34.86
CA THR A 311 -10.51 -6.44 -33.50
C THR A 311 -9.06 -6.45 -33.09
N TYR A 312 -8.77 -5.81 -31.96
CA TYR A 312 -7.44 -5.62 -31.42
C TYR A 312 -7.30 -6.32 -30.07
N PHE A 313 -6.09 -6.78 -29.77
CA PHE A 313 -5.71 -7.28 -28.46
C PHE A 313 -4.51 -6.49 -27.92
N LEU A 314 -4.66 -5.93 -26.71
CA LEU A 314 -3.63 -5.18 -26.02
C LEU A 314 -2.95 -6.01 -24.94
N PHE A 315 -1.62 -6.00 -24.94
CA PHE A 315 -0.78 -6.60 -23.91
C PHE A 315 0.10 -5.54 -23.27
N TYR A 316 0.28 -5.62 -21.95
CA TYR A 316 1.11 -4.67 -21.20
C TYR A 316 1.80 -5.28 -19.98
N GLN A 317 1.32 -6.43 -19.48
CA GLN A 317 1.81 -7.05 -18.25
C GLN A 317 2.39 -8.46 -18.51
N PRO A 318 3.13 -9.04 -17.56
CA PRO A 318 3.63 -10.40 -17.69
C PRO A 318 2.50 -11.44 -17.86
N CYS A 319 2.78 -12.49 -18.64
CA CYS A 319 1.93 -13.68 -18.73
C CYS A 319 2.80 -14.93 -18.86
N SER A 320 2.28 -16.11 -18.48
CA SER A 320 3.01 -17.38 -18.48
C SER A 320 3.52 -17.80 -19.87
N SER A 321 2.75 -17.48 -20.91
CA SER A 321 3.03 -17.89 -22.29
C SER A 321 3.65 -16.77 -23.13
N CYS A 322 4.02 -15.64 -22.50
CA CYS A 322 4.58 -14.44 -23.14
C CYS A 322 6.11 -14.48 -23.10
N VAL A 323 6.78 -14.09 -24.19
CA VAL A 323 8.26 -14.04 -24.24
C VAL A 323 8.83 -12.91 -23.37
N TYR A 324 8.10 -11.79 -23.28
CA TYR A 324 8.44 -10.64 -22.44
C TYR A 324 7.16 -9.91 -22.01
N PRO A 325 7.21 -9.07 -20.96
CA PRO A 325 6.04 -8.30 -20.52
C PRO A 325 5.48 -7.41 -21.62
N GLY A 326 4.19 -7.58 -21.90
CA GLY A 326 3.50 -6.87 -22.98
C GLY A 326 3.68 -7.45 -24.39
N ALA A 327 4.26 -8.65 -24.52
CA ALA A 327 4.14 -9.45 -25.74
C ALA A 327 2.81 -10.22 -25.77
N ALA A 328 2.35 -10.61 -26.96
CA ALA A 328 1.34 -11.65 -27.11
C ALA A 328 1.90 -13.05 -26.76
N PRO A 329 1.05 -14.01 -26.34
CA PRO A 329 1.45 -15.40 -26.21
C PRO A 329 2.04 -15.96 -27.51
N VAL A 330 3.09 -16.78 -27.42
CA VAL A 330 3.83 -17.30 -28.59
C VAL A 330 2.93 -18.09 -29.56
N GLN A 331 1.93 -18.78 -29.03
CA GLN A 331 1.02 -19.60 -29.83
C GLN A 331 -0.04 -18.78 -30.59
N TRP A 332 -0.21 -17.50 -30.24
CA TRP A 332 -1.24 -16.67 -30.84
C TRP A 332 -0.76 -16.10 -32.18
N ASN A 333 -1.38 -16.55 -33.28
CA ASN A 333 -1.11 -16.02 -34.62
C ASN A 333 -1.79 -14.66 -34.81
N LEU A 334 -1.13 -13.60 -34.33
CA LEU A 334 -1.61 -12.23 -34.40
C LEU A 334 -0.72 -11.33 -35.25
N ASN A 335 -1.32 -10.30 -35.86
CA ASN A 335 -0.58 -9.29 -36.61
C ASN A 335 -0.17 -8.14 -35.66
N PRO A 336 1.12 -7.88 -35.42
CA PRO A 336 1.55 -6.74 -34.61
C PRO A 336 1.18 -5.43 -35.31
N VAL A 337 0.66 -4.45 -34.55
CA VAL A 337 0.21 -3.16 -35.09
C VAL A 337 0.96 -1.99 -34.45
N LEU A 338 1.12 -2.03 -33.13
CA LEU A 338 1.79 -0.98 -32.38
C LEU A 338 2.57 -1.59 -31.24
N ARG A 339 3.77 -1.08 -30.99
CA ARG A 339 4.58 -1.45 -29.83
C ARG A 339 5.23 -0.20 -29.28
N ILE A 340 4.97 0.09 -28.01
CA ILE A 340 5.49 1.27 -27.32
C ILE A 340 6.33 0.78 -26.15
N LYS A 341 7.58 1.26 -26.04
CA LYS A 341 8.44 0.99 -24.89
C LYS A 341 8.07 1.92 -23.73
N GLY A 342 7.96 1.37 -22.52
CA GLY A 342 7.86 2.15 -21.28
C GLY A 342 9.22 2.74 -20.87
N ALA A 343 9.29 3.34 -19.68
CA ALA A 343 10.56 3.87 -19.17
C ALA A 343 11.55 2.76 -18.76
N GLY A 344 11.07 1.57 -18.41
CA GLY A 344 11.88 0.36 -18.22
C GLY A 344 11.84 -0.60 -19.41
N ASP A 345 12.17 -1.86 -19.19
CA ASP A 345 12.20 -2.90 -20.23
C ASP A 345 10.84 -3.58 -20.48
N ASN A 346 9.77 -2.83 -20.27
CA ASN A 346 8.40 -3.26 -20.52
C ASN A 346 7.84 -2.59 -21.76
N TYR A 347 6.92 -3.29 -22.42
CA TYR A 347 6.26 -2.79 -23.61
C TYR A 347 4.75 -2.79 -23.40
N THR A 348 4.08 -1.84 -24.05
CA THR A 348 2.65 -1.94 -24.30
C THR A 348 2.47 -2.16 -25.79
N SER A 349 1.85 -3.28 -26.15
CA SER A 349 1.75 -3.73 -27.53
C SER A 349 0.30 -3.98 -27.92
N ILE A 350 -0.03 -3.61 -29.15
CA ILE A 350 -1.32 -3.85 -29.77
C ILE A 350 -1.11 -4.79 -30.95
N TYR A 351 -1.95 -5.80 -30.99
CA TYR A 351 -2.01 -6.74 -32.09
C TYR A 351 -3.42 -6.74 -32.68
N ARG A 352 -3.53 -7.02 -33.97
CA ARG A 352 -4.80 -7.25 -34.66
C ARG A 352 -5.04 -8.75 -34.77
N ILE A 353 -6.26 -9.16 -34.43
CA ILE A 353 -6.73 -10.53 -34.63
C ILE A 353 -7.16 -10.68 -36.08
N LYS A 354 -6.74 -11.78 -36.71
CA LYS A 354 -7.10 -12.10 -38.11
C LYS A 354 -8.57 -12.45 -38.26
#